data_AF-A0AAU6PIE1-F1
#
_entry.id   AF-A0AAU6PIE1-F1
#
_cell.length_a   1.000
_cell.length_b   1.000
_cell.length_c   1.000
_cell.angle_alpha   90.00
_cell.angle_beta   90.00
_cell.angle_gamma   90.00
#
_symmetry.space_group_name_H-M   'P 1'
#
loop_
_entity.id
_entity.type
_entity.pdbx_description
1 polymer ?
#
loop_
_entity_poly.entity_id
_entity_poly.type
_entity_poly.pdbx_seq_one_letter_code
_entity_poly.pdbx_strand_id
1 'polypeptide(L)' 'MEYTHEKTTENHLEDWKKFLNEEEKLEFNSELEDYSWYTILDENGEVIAIFEIINVVNSHHKCTTKFN' A
#
# COMPACT_ATOMS: atom_id res chain seq x y z
N MET A 1 20.87 9.48 9.87
CA MET A 1 19.54 9.52 9.26
C MET A 1 18.76 8.37 9.85
N GLU A 2 17.74 8.72 10.63
CA GLU A 2 16.78 7.78 11.21
C GLU A 2 15.51 7.86 10.37
N TYR A 3 14.90 6.71 10.09
CA TYR A 3 13.65 6.62 9.34
C TYR A 3 12.65 5.88 10.18
N THR A 4 11.44 6.40 10.25
CA THR A 4 10.33 5.75 10.95
C THR A 4 9.24 5.39 9.94
N HIS A 5 8.48 4.34 10.24
CA HIS A 5 7.31 3.99 9.45
C HIS A 5 6.06 4.09 10.31
N GLU A 6 4.96 4.52 9.70
CA GLU A 6 3.65 4.57 10.34
C GLU A 6 2.56 4.07 9.40
N LYS A 7 1.39 3.73 9.97
CA LYS A 7 0.24 3.37 9.15
C LYS A 7 -0.13 4.58 8.30
N THR A 8 -0.27 4.39 7.01
CA THR A 8 -0.54 5.49 6.08
C THR A 8 -1.92 6.11 6.32
N THR A 9 -2.12 7.31 5.77
CA THR A 9 -3.42 7.98 5.72
C THR A 9 -4.01 7.91 4.31
N GLU A 10 -5.33 8.06 4.19
CA GLU A 10 -6.02 8.15 2.89
C GLU A 10 -5.46 9.28 2.03
N ASN A 11 -5.08 10.42 2.63
CA ASN A 11 -4.49 11.54 1.91
C ASN A 11 -3.15 11.17 1.26
N HIS A 12 -2.27 10.47 1.99
CA HIS A 12 -0.98 10.05 1.45
C HIS A 12 -1.15 9.02 0.32
N LEU A 13 -2.15 8.14 0.40
CA LEU A 13 -2.45 7.19 -0.67
C LEU A 13 -3.00 7.87 -1.92
N GLU A 14 -3.90 8.85 -1.78
CA GLU A 14 -4.42 9.63 -2.91
C GLU A 14 -3.34 10.49 -3.56
N ASP A 15 -2.40 11.03 -2.79
CA ASP A 15 -1.24 11.74 -3.32
C ASP A 15 -0.30 10.79 -4.07
N TRP A 16 -0.02 9.61 -3.52
CA TRP A 16 0.79 8.59 -4.18
C TRP A 16 0.19 8.12 -5.51
N LYS A 17 -1.12 7.92 -5.55
CA LYS A 17 -1.88 7.49 -6.73
C LYS A 17 -1.75 8.44 -7.92
N LYS A 18 -1.41 9.71 -7.69
CA LYS A 18 -1.16 10.70 -8.77
C LYS A 18 0.10 10.38 -9.58
N PHE A 19 1.04 9.64 -9.02
CA PHE A 19 2.29 9.25 -9.69
C PHE A 19 2.17 7.94 -10.48
N LEU A 20 1.08 7.19 -10.29
CA LEU A 20 0.83 5.93 -10.97
C LEU A 20 0.25 6.15 -12.37
N ASN A 21 0.56 5.25 -13.30
CA ASN A 21 -0.12 5.16 -14.58
C ASN A 21 -1.49 4.45 -14.45
N GLU A 22 -2.27 4.37 -15.52
CA GLU A 22 -3.64 3.81 -15.45
C GLU A 22 -3.68 2.32 -15.08
N GLU A 23 -2.70 1.53 -15.50
CA GLU A 23 -2.60 0.11 -15.14
C GLU A 23 -2.24 -0.06 -13.67
N GLU A 24 -1.21 0.67 -13.21
CA GLU A 24 -0.79 0.70 -11.80
C GLU A 24 -1.91 1.19 -10.87
N LYS A 25 -2.71 2.18 -11.30
CA LYS A 25 -3.89 2.64 -10.54
C LYS A 25 -4.94 1.55 -10.39
N LEU A 26 -5.18 0.75 -11.43
CA LEU A 26 -6.16 -0.33 -11.39
C LEU A 26 -5.75 -1.41 -10.40
N GLU A 27 -4.48 -1.82 -10.44
CA GLU A 27 -3.89 -2.77 -9.49
C GLU A 27 -3.96 -2.22 -8.05
N PHE A 28 -3.44 -1.01 -7.84
CA PHE A 28 -3.46 -0.33 -6.54
C PHE A 28 -4.86 -0.22 -5.93
N ASN A 29 -5.89 0.13 -6.72
CA ASN A 29 -7.27 0.19 -6.22
C ASN A 29 -7.83 -1.18 -5.86
N SER A 30 -7.43 -2.24 -6.56
CA SER A 30 -7.88 -3.60 -6.28
C SER A 30 -7.31 -4.15 -4.97
N GLU A 31 -6.17 -3.60 -4.54
CA GLU A 31 -5.39 -4.03 -3.39
C GLU A 31 -5.59 -3.15 -2.14
N LEU A 32 -6.23 -1.99 -2.31
CA LEU A 32 -6.37 -0.95 -1.28
C LEU A 32 -7.06 -1.45 0.00
N GLU A 33 -8.08 -2.30 -0.15
CA GLU A 33 -8.83 -2.89 0.98
C GLU A 33 -8.17 -4.17 1.52
N ASP A 34 -7.27 -4.77 0.75
CA ASP A 34 -6.69 -6.09 1.02
C ASP A 34 -5.41 -6.02 1.84
N TYR A 35 -4.68 -4.91 1.72
CA TYR A 35 -3.38 -4.74 2.33
C TYR A 35 -3.34 -3.59 3.34
N SER A 36 -2.37 -3.70 4.24
CA SER A 36 -2.05 -2.60 5.15
C SER A 36 -0.96 -1.76 4.54
N TRP A 37 -1.24 -0.47 4.38
CA TRP A 37 -0.33 0.48 3.78
C TRP A 37 0.40 1.30 4.83
N TYR A 38 1.68 1.57 4.57
CA TYR A 38 2.58 2.28 5.48
C TYR A 38 3.36 3.35 4.73
N THR A 39 3.64 4.45 5.43
CA THR A 39 4.49 5.54 4.96
C THR A 39 5.83 5.52 5.67
N ILE A 40 6.90 5.81 4.95
CA ILE A 40 8.22 6.06 5.52
C ILE A 40 8.37 7.57 5.67
N LEU A 41 8.72 8.00 6.87
CA LEU A 41 8.97 9.39 7.23
C LEU A 41 10.46 9.63 7.42
N ASP A 42 10.94 10.79 6.99
CA ASP A 42 12.27 11.29 7.33
C ASP A 42 12.30 11.88 8.76
N GLU A 43 13.45 12.44 9.17
CA GLU A 43 13.63 13.06 10.49
C GLU A 43 12.78 14.33 10.72
N ASN A 44 12.22 14.91 9.66
CA ASN A 44 11.34 16.08 9.71
C ASN A 44 9.85 15.69 9.67
N GLY A 45 9.54 14.39 9.50
CA GLY A 45 8.18 13.90 9.34
C GLY A 45 7.66 13.99 7.89
N GLU A 46 8.53 14.19 6.90
CA GLU A 46 8.16 14.20 5.49
C GLU A 46 8.05 12.78 4.95
N VAL A 47 6.97 12.51 4.20
CA VAL A 47 6.77 11.22 3.53
C VAL A 47 7.72 11.09 2.35
N ILE A 48 8.60 10.09 2.40
CA ILE A 48 9.57 9.82 1.34
C ILE A 48 9.26 8.55 0.54
N ALA A 49 8.43 7.66 1.06
CA ALA A 49 7.98 6.45 0.38
C ALA A 49 6.67 5.93 0.98
N ILE A 50 5.93 5.18 0.16
CA ILE A 50 4.78 4.38 0.58
C ILE A 50 5.03 2.93 0.18
N PHE A 51 4.71 2.00 1.08
CA PHE A 51 4.79 0.57 0.82
C PHE A 51 3.59 -0.15 1.43
N GLU A 52 3.26 -1.29 0.85
CA GLU A 52 2.25 -2.20 1.37
C GLU A 52 2.90 -3.35 2.15
N ILE A 53 2.18 -3.86 3.14
CA ILE A 53 2.52 -5.10 3.84
C ILE A 53 1.42 -6.12 3.56
N ILE A 54 1.80 -7.16 2.83
CA ILE A 54 0.94 -8.30 2.51
C ILE A 54 1.08 -9.35 3.62
N ASN A 55 0.00 -9.61 4.36
CA ASN A 55 -0.03 -10.77 5.24
C ASN A 55 -0.36 -12.02 4.43
N VAL A 56 0.68 -12.78 4.08
CA VAL A 56 0.61 -13.98 3.22
C VAL A 56 -0.30 -15.09 3.81
N VAL A 57 -0.58 -15.06 5.12
CA VAL A 57 -1.51 -16.02 5.76
C VAL A 57 -2.96 -15.77 5.32
N ASN A 58 -3.34 -14.51 5.03
CA ASN A 58 -4.67 -14.17 4.53
C ASN A 58 -4.80 -14.29 3.00
N SER A 59 -3.70 -14.15 2.25
CA SER A 59 -3.74 -14.22 0.78
C SER A 59 -4.05 -15.64 0.25
N HIS A 60 -3.71 -16.69 1.00
CA HIS A 60 -4.11 -18.05 0.66
C HIS A 60 -5.63 -18.29 0.70
N HIS A 61 -6.40 -17.52 1.46
CA HIS A 61 -7.87 -17.62 1.48
C HIS A 61 -8.51 -17.09 0.18
N LYS A 62 -7.85 -16.15 -0.51
CA LYS A 62 -8.34 -15.59 -1.79
C LYS A 62 -7.93 -16.44 -3.00
N CYS A 63 -6.78 -17.12 -2.92
CA CYS A 63 -6.28 -17.97 -4.01
C CYS A 63 -7.07 -19.29 -4.18
N THR A 64 -7.74 -19.79 -3.13
CA THR A 64 -8.46 -21.08 -3.18
C THR A 64 -9.87 -21.04 -3.75
N THR A 65 -10.43 -19.88 -4.09
CA THR A 65 -11.80 -19.77 -4.64
C THR A 65 -11.79 -19.49 -6.15
N LYS A 66 -11.04 -20.31 -6.91
CA LYS A 66 -11.29 -20.56 -8.34
C LYS A 66 -10.95 -22.03 -8.65
N PHE A 67 -11.89 -22.92 -8.39
CA PHE A 67 -11.94 -24.23 -9.04
C PHE A 67 -13.26 -24.30 -9.81
N ASN A 68 -13.12 -24.36 -11.15
CA ASN A 68 -14.07 -24.69 -12.22
C ASN A 68 -15.57 -24.51 -11.99
#